data_AF-A0A1Q7NWU1-F1
#
_entry.id   AF-A0A1Q7NWU1-F1
#
_cell.length_a   1.000
_cell.length_b   1.000
_cell.length_c   1.000
_cell.angle_alpha   90.00
_cell.angle_beta   90.00
_cell.angle_gamma   90.00
#
_symmetry.space_group_name_H-M   'P 1'
#
loop_
_entity.id
_entity.type
_entity.pdbx_description
1 polymer ?
#
loop_
_entity_poly.entity_id
_entity_poly.type
_entity_poly.pdbx_seq_one_letter_code
_entity_poly.pdbx_strand_id
1 'polypeptide(L)'
;METGRVRAVDRRGFFQPGDPIELVGGPDLAVVPGTFRDYVIGHPSQPVLVVEVSESSLALDREHKGSVYARARVADYWIVNLVDRVLEVYREPIGDQAAPFGWRYRSIEVLEPSASVAPLAVADARLLVADLLP
;
A
#
# COMPACT_ATOMS: atom_id res chain seq x y z
N MET A 1 -16.56 -6.57 22.56
CA MET A 1 -15.99 -5.55 21.66
C MET A 1 -15.20 -6.32 20.63
N GLU A 2 -15.77 -6.48 19.44
CA GLU A 2 -15.25 -7.37 18.41
C GLU A 2 -14.08 -6.65 17.72
N THR A 3 -12.86 -7.13 17.96
CA THR A 3 -11.64 -6.65 17.33
C THR A 3 -11.81 -6.78 15.82
N GLY A 4 -11.87 -5.64 15.12
CA GLY A 4 -12.02 -5.61 13.67
C GLY A 4 -10.95 -6.47 13.01
N ARG A 5 -11.37 -7.58 12.39
CA ARG A 5 -10.47 -8.50 11.71
C ARG A 5 -10.01 -7.82 10.42
N VAL A 6 -8.71 -7.71 10.23
CA VAL A 6 -8.07 -7.11 9.05
C VAL A 6 -7.51 -8.26 8.20
N ARG A 7 -7.62 -8.23 6.87
CA ARG A 7 -7.15 -9.30 5.98
C ARG A 7 -6.29 -8.80 4.83
N ALA A 8 -5.22 -9.53 4.54
CA ALA A 8 -4.43 -9.41 3.32
C ALA A 8 -5.12 -10.10 2.15
N VAL A 9 -5.07 -9.47 0.99
CA VAL A 9 -5.74 -9.88 -0.24
C VAL A 9 -4.83 -9.56 -1.44
N ASP A 10 -4.66 -10.55 -2.33
CA ASP A 10 -3.82 -10.50 -3.55
C ASP A 10 -4.61 -9.94 -4.76
N ARG A 11 -3.89 -9.61 -5.85
CA ARG A 11 -4.16 -9.02 -7.18
C ARG A 11 -5.52 -9.20 -7.89
N ARG A 12 -6.54 -9.82 -7.28
CA ARG A 12 -7.88 -9.97 -7.86
C ARG A 12 -8.96 -9.37 -6.96
N GLY A 13 -9.60 -8.30 -7.45
CA GLY A 13 -10.98 -7.95 -7.12
C GLY A 13 -11.22 -6.78 -6.15
N PHE A 14 -10.51 -5.66 -6.28
CA PHE A 14 -10.67 -4.51 -5.36
C PHE A 14 -11.22 -3.24 -5.99
N PHE A 15 -11.00 -3.06 -7.29
CA PHE A 15 -11.21 -1.77 -7.95
C PHE A 15 -12.25 -1.92 -9.05
N GLN A 16 -13.07 -0.88 -9.22
CA GLN A 16 -14.10 -0.89 -10.25
C GLN A 16 -13.44 -0.68 -11.62
N PRO A 17 -14.02 -1.27 -12.68
CA PRO A 17 -13.63 -0.96 -14.05
C PRO A 17 -13.60 0.56 -14.28
N GLY A 18 -12.42 1.10 -14.61
CA GLY A 18 -12.20 2.55 -14.80
C GLY A 18 -11.51 3.28 -13.64
N ASP A 19 -11.18 2.58 -12.54
CA ASP A 19 -10.31 3.15 -11.51
C ASP A 19 -8.89 3.35 -12.07
N PRO A 20 -8.20 4.48 -11.78
CA PRO A 20 -6.84 4.73 -12.28
C PRO A 20 -5.81 3.65 -11.90
N ILE A 21 -6.13 2.86 -10.89
CA ILE A 21 -5.31 1.77 -10.35
C ILE A 21 -5.29 0.54 -11.26
N GLU A 22 -6.31 0.34 -12.10
CA GLU A 22 -6.30 -0.68 -13.16
C GLU A 22 -5.30 -0.31 -14.27
N LEU A 23 -5.07 0.98 -14.50
CA LEU A 23 -4.16 1.48 -15.54
C LEU A 23 -2.68 1.27 -15.19
N VAL A 24 -2.34 1.14 -13.91
CA VAL A 24 -0.96 1.01 -13.43
C VAL A 24 -0.59 -0.41 -12.98
N GLY A 25 -1.54 -1.35 -13.07
CA GLY A 25 -1.42 -2.69 -12.49
C GLY A 25 -1.67 -2.63 -10.98
N GLY A 26 -2.69 -3.35 -10.50
CA GLY A 26 -3.08 -3.34 -9.09
C GLY A 26 -1.98 -3.76 -8.11
N PRO A 27 -2.25 -3.67 -6.80
CA PRO A 27 -1.24 -3.94 -5.78
C PRO A 27 -0.86 -5.41 -5.70
N ASP A 28 0.40 -5.67 -5.34
CA ASP A 28 0.86 -7.01 -4.98
C ASP A 28 0.17 -7.54 -3.73
N LEU A 29 -0.04 -6.66 -2.74
CA LEU A 29 -0.83 -6.96 -1.57
C LEU A 29 -1.60 -5.73 -1.11
N ALA A 30 -2.88 -5.90 -0.85
CA ALA A 30 -3.69 -4.91 -0.16
C ALA A 30 -4.23 -5.50 1.15
N VAL A 31 -4.46 -4.63 2.11
CA VAL A 31 -5.10 -4.95 3.37
C VAL A 31 -6.35 -4.10 3.48
N VAL A 32 -7.51 -4.75 3.62
CA VAL A 32 -8.82 -4.08 3.69
C VAL A 32 -9.50 -4.37 5.04
N PRO A 33 -10.23 -3.40 5.61
CA PRO A 33 -11.10 -3.66 6.75
C PRO A 33 -12.24 -4.61 6.39
N GLY A 34 -12.66 -5.46 7.34
CA GLY A 34 -13.90 -6.24 7.23
C GLY A 34 -13.71 -7.75 7.17
N THR A 35 -14.83 -8.45 7.00
CA THR A 35 -14.92 -9.91 6.94
C THR A 35 -15.00 -10.42 5.51
N PHE A 36 -14.76 -11.72 5.31
CA PHE A 36 -14.90 -12.36 3.99
C PHE A 36 -16.30 -12.17 3.38
N ARG A 37 -17.35 -12.06 4.21
CA ARG A 37 -18.72 -11.87 3.73
C ARG A 37 -18.97 -10.46 3.19
N ASP A 38 -18.31 -9.45 3.75
CA ASP A 38 -18.44 -8.06 3.29
C ASP A 38 -17.91 -7.90 1.86
N TYR A 39 -16.89 -8.70 1.51
CA TYR A 39 -16.24 -8.72 0.20
C TYR A 39 -17.08 -9.36 -0.93
N VAL A 40 -17.96 -10.30 -0.62
CA VAL A 40 -18.78 -11.01 -1.63
C VAL A 40 -19.98 -10.18 -2.09
N ILE A 41 -20.41 -9.20 -1.27
CA ILE A 41 -21.69 -8.51 -1.43
C ILE A 41 -21.49 -7.00 -1.73
N GLY A 42 -20.35 -6.42 -1.40
CA GLY A 42 -20.01 -5.03 -1.69
C GLY A 42 -18.56 -4.89 -2.14
N HIS A 43 -18.33 -4.10 -3.19
CA HIS A 43 -16.98 -3.71 -3.61
C HIS A 43 -16.25 -3.10 -2.40
N PRO A 44 -15.04 -3.58 -2.10
CA PRO A 44 -14.45 -3.42 -0.77
C PRO A 44 -14.21 -1.97 -0.38
N SER A 45 -14.33 -1.74 0.93
CA SER A 45 -13.85 -0.54 1.62
C SER A 45 -12.39 -0.23 1.25
N GLN A 46 -12.09 1.07 1.18
CA GLN A 46 -10.77 1.64 0.95
C GLN A 46 -9.65 0.87 1.71
N PRO A 47 -8.56 0.46 1.06
CA PRO A 47 -7.50 -0.29 1.71
C PRO A 47 -6.81 0.56 2.77
N VAL A 48 -6.44 -0.10 3.87
CA VAL A 48 -5.76 0.50 5.02
C VAL A 48 -4.24 0.31 4.98
N LEU A 49 -3.76 -0.65 4.18
CA LEU A 49 -2.35 -0.79 3.80
C LEU A 49 -2.29 -1.31 2.36
N VAL A 50 -1.39 -0.76 1.56
CA VAL A 50 -1.02 -1.27 0.24
C VAL A 50 0.47 -1.56 0.25
N VAL A 51 0.89 -2.68 -0.31
CA VAL A 51 2.28 -3.11 -0.42
C VAL A 51 2.59 -3.49 -1.87
N GLU A 52 3.73 -3.02 -2.36
CA GLU A 52 4.36 -3.44 -3.62
C GLU A 52 5.70 -4.09 -3.32
N VAL A 53 6.06 -5.14 -4.06
CA VAL A 53 7.37 -5.79 -3.99
C VAL A 53 8.12 -5.50 -5.27
N SER A 54 9.12 -4.62 -5.19
CA SER A 54 9.67 -3.95 -6.35
C SER A 54 11.14 -4.26 -6.55
N GLU A 55 11.47 -4.82 -7.71
CA GLU A 55 12.83 -4.89 -8.24
C GLU A 55 12.92 -4.06 -9.53
N SER A 56 12.39 -4.59 -10.64
CA SER A 56 12.35 -3.89 -11.93
C SER A 56 11.25 -2.82 -12.03
N SER A 57 10.22 -2.87 -11.17
CA SER A 57 9.08 -1.95 -11.16
C SER A 57 9.28 -0.74 -10.26
N LEU A 58 10.41 -0.61 -9.56
CA LEU A 58 10.62 0.38 -8.49
C LEU A 58 10.27 1.83 -8.92
N ALA A 59 10.69 2.26 -10.12
CA ALA A 59 10.38 3.60 -10.61
C ALA A 59 8.87 3.80 -10.84
N LEU A 60 8.20 2.78 -11.39
CA LEU A 60 6.75 2.81 -11.60
C LEU A 60 6.00 2.87 -10.26
N ASP A 61 6.45 2.10 -9.28
CA ASP A 61 5.80 2.00 -7.97
C ASP A 61 5.98 3.28 -7.13
N ARG A 62 7.14 3.94 -7.23
CA ARG A 62 7.40 5.25 -6.60
C ARG A 62 6.58 6.38 -7.22
N GLU A 63 6.53 6.45 -8.55
CA GLU A 63 5.98 7.61 -9.26
C GLU A 63 4.50 7.44 -9.60
N HIS A 64 4.17 6.41 -10.40
CA HIS A 64 2.84 6.26 -10.96
C HIS A 64 1.89 5.63 -9.97
N LYS A 65 2.22 4.43 -9.45
CA LYS A 65 1.37 3.76 -8.47
C LYS A 65 1.30 4.55 -7.17
N GLY A 66 2.43 5.07 -6.68
CA GLY A 66 2.47 5.95 -5.52
C GLY A 66 1.51 7.14 -5.63
N SER A 67 1.48 7.81 -6.79
CA SER A 67 0.56 8.93 -7.03
C SER A 67 -0.91 8.49 -7.11
N VAL A 68 -1.20 7.34 -7.72
CA VAL A 68 -2.55 6.74 -7.74
C VAL A 68 -3.02 6.38 -6.33
N TYR A 69 -2.19 5.71 -5.53
CA TYR A 69 -2.54 5.34 -4.15
C TYR A 69 -2.72 6.58 -3.26
N ALA A 70 -1.87 7.60 -3.42
CA ALA A 70 -2.03 8.88 -2.71
C ALA A 70 -3.35 9.57 -3.08
N ARG A 71 -3.71 9.59 -4.37
CA ARG A 71 -5.00 10.12 -4.85
C ARG A 71 -6.19 9.36 -4.28
N ALA A 72 -6.06 8.04 -4.19
CA ALA A 72 -7.03 7.16 -3.55
C ALA A 72 -7.01 7.25 -2.01
N ARG A 73 -6.23 8.16 -1.43
CA ARG A 73 -6.14 8.43 0.02
C ARG A 73 -5.76 7.21 0.86
N VAL A 74 -4.98 6.29 0.30
CA VAL A 74 -4.38 5.20 1.08
C VAL A 74 -3.46 5.82 2.13
N ALA A 75 -3.65 5.47 3.39
CA ALA A 75 -2.95 6.11 4.50
C ALA A 75 -1.53 5.54 4.73
N ASP A 76 -1.33 4.28 4.36
CA ASP A 76 -0.10 3.53 4.57
C ASP A 76 0.24 2.76 3.28
N TYR A 77 1.25 3.21 2.56
CA TYR A 77 1.70 2.60 1.30
C TYR A 77 3.16 2.21 1.42
N TRP A 78 3.47 0.93 1.23
CA TRP A 78 4.81 0.39 1.40
C TRP A 78 5.36 -0.13 0.07
N ILE A 79 6.64 0.12 -0.17
CA ILE A 79 7.40 -0.52 -1.25
C ILE A 79 8.51 -1.34 -0.59
N VAL A 80 8.45 -2.65 -0.77
CA VAL A 80 9.58 -3.54 -0.46
C VAL A 80 10.56 -3.40 -1.63
N ASN A 81 11.56 -2.54 -1.45
CA ASN A 81 12.56 -2.25 -2.48
C ASN A 81 13.66 -3.31 -2.42
N LEU A 82 13.62 -4.24 -3.37
CA LEU A 82 14.56 -5.35 -3.49
C LEU A 82 15.92 -4.92 -4.07
N VAL A 83 15.98 -3.80 -4.78
CA VAL A 83 17.23 -3.28 -5.36
C VAL A 83 18.16 -2.78 -4.26
N ASP A 84 17.63 -1.94 -3.37
CA ASP A 84 18.39 -1.34 -2.28
C ASP A 84 18.29 -2.14 -0.97
N ARG A 85 17.46 -3.19 -0.95
CA ARG A 85 17.16 -4.04 0.23
C ARG A 85 16.67 -3.24 1.44
N VAL A 86 15.68 -2.39 1.20
CA VAL A 86 15.04 -1.55 2.22
C VAL A 86 13.53 -1.62 2.10
N LEU A 87 12.83 -1.17 3.13
CA LEU A 87 11.41 -0.87 3.05
C LEU A 87 11.23 0.66 2.93
N GLU A 88 10.48 1.09 1.94
CA GLU A 88 10.05 2.49 1.80
C GLU A 88 8.60 2.62 2.27
N VAL A 89 8.35 3.48 3.26
CA VAL A 89 7.05 3.71 3.88
C VAL A 89 6.55 5.09 3.52
N TYR A 90 5.45 5.15 2.79
CA TYR A 90 4.82 6.36 2.27
C TYR A 90 3.54 6.67 3.04
N ARG A 91 3.46 7.88 3.59
CA ARG A 91 2.33 8.34 4.42
C ARG A 91 1.99 9.81 4.15
N GLU A 92 0.83 10.22 4.65
CA GLU A 92 0.30 11.59 4.52
C GLU A 92 0.09 12.01 3.05
N PRO A 93 -0.94 11.47 2.37
CA PRO A 93 -1.23 11.82 0.98
C PRO A 93 -1.71 13.28 0.85
N ILE A 94 -1.06 14.02 -0.04
CA ILE A 94 -1.32 15.44 -0.31
C ILE A 94 -1.52 15.70 -1.80
N GLY A 95 -2.31 16.73 -2.11
CA GLY A 95 -2.45 17.22 -3.48
C GLY A 95 -1.17 17.92 -3.92
N ASP A 96 -0.71 17.61 -5.13
CA ASP A 96 0.44 18.22 -5.78
C ASP A 96 0.27 18.12 -7.29
N GLN A 97 0.04 19.26 -7.95
CA GLN A 97 -0.20 19.32 -9.39
C GLN A 97 1.02 18.89 -10.23
N ALA A 98 2.22 18.86 -9.65
CA ALA A 98 3.41 18.39 -10.33
C ALA A 98 3.53 16.84 -10.34
N ALA A 99 2.76 16.14 -9.51
CA ALA A 99 2.80 14.68 -9.47
C ALA A 99 1.99 14.06 -10.63
N PRO A 100 2.34 12.85 -11.11
CA PRO A 100 1.73 12.24 -12.31
C PRO A 100 0.19 12.20 -12.30
N PHE A 101 -0.43 11.98 -11.13
CA PHE A 101 -1.88 11.97 -10.96
C PHE A 101 -2.38 13.06 -10.00
N GLY A 102 -1.60 14.14 -9.82
CA GLY A 102 -1.98 15.29 -9.01
C GLY A 102 -1.87 15.09 -7.50
N TRP A 103 -1.27 13.96 -7.06
CA TRP A 103 -1.14 13.57 -5.66
C TRP A 103 0.21 12.92 -5.38
N ARG A 104 0.74 13.11 -4.18
CA ARG A 104 1.92 12.41 -3.68
C ARG A 104 1.83 12.19 -2.18
N TYR A 105 2.75 11.41 -1.63
CA TYR A 105 2.94 11.32 -0.18
C TYR A 105 3.90 12.41 0.30
N ARG A 106 3.60 13.02 1.45
CA ARG A 106 4.48 14.00 2.09
C ARG A 106 5.59 13.32 2.89
N SER A 107 5.25 12.23 3.58
CA SER A 107 6.17 11.49 4.44
C SER A 107 6.65 10.26 3.70
N ILE A 108 7.97 10.13 3.58
CA ILE A 108 8.65 8.95 3.03
C ILE A 108 9.74 8.59 4.02
N GLU A 109 9.63 7.41 4.63
CA GLU A 109 10.63 6.85 5.52
C GLU A 109 11.29 5.65 4.82
N VAL A 110 12.62 5.57 4.88
CA VAL A 110 13.38 4.45 4.33
C VAL A 110 13.98 3.67 5.50
N LEU A 111 13.60 2.41 5.61
CA LEU A 111 13.93 1.54 6.74
C LEU A 111 14.90 0.44 6.30
N GLU A 112 16.03 0.37 6.99
CA GLU A 112 17.02 -0.69 6.81
C GLU A 112 16.52 -2.05 7.36
N PRO A 113 17.13 -3.19 6.97
CA PRO A 113 16.68 -4.52 7.40
C PRO A 113 16.60 -4.74 8.92
N SER A 114 17.40 -4.03 9.70
CA SER A 114 17.43 -4.12 11.17
C SER A 114 16.29 -3.35 11.85
N ALA A 115 15.59 -2.48 11.12
CA ALA A 115 14.48 -1.69 11.66
C ALA A 115 13.19 -2.51 11.77
N SER A 116 12.27 -2.02 12.61
CA SER A 116 10.93 -2.58 12.74
C SER A 116 9.87 -1.57 12.33
N VAL A 117 8.81 -2.04 11.67
CA VAL A 117 7.67 -1.22 11.26
C VAL A 117 6.36 -1.87 11.70
N ALA A 118 5.30 -1.08 11.89
CA ALA A 118 3.95 -1.61 12.05
C ALA A 118 3.01 -0.90 11.06
N PRO A 119 2.02 -1.61 10.49
CA PRO A 119 0.93 -0.98 9.75
C PRO A 119 0.15 -0.01 10.64
N LEU A 120 -0.26 1.14 10.10
CA LEU A 120 -1.03 2.13 10.86
C LEU A 120 -2.35 1.56 11.40
N ALA A 121 -2.98 0.65 10.66
CA ALA A 121 -4.24 0.02 11.06
C ALA A 121 -4.10 -0.99 12.21
N VAL A 122 -2.89 -1.51 12.46
CA VAL A 122 -2.60 -2.52 13.49
C VAL A 122 -1.25 -2.20 14.12
N ALA A 123 -1.17 -1.12 14.89
CA ALA A 123 0.08 -0.59 15.43
C ALA A 123 0.87 -1.58 16.32
N ASP A 124 0.20 -2.59 16.87
CA ASP A 124 0.83 -3.64 17.69
C ASP A 124 1.48 -4.76 16.85
N ALA A 125 1.16 -4.85 15.56
CA ALA A 125 1.72 -5.86 14.64
C ALA A 125 3.06 -5.40 14.06
N ARG A 126 4.10 -5.39 14.91
CA ARG A 126 5.46 -5.04 14.49
C ARG A 126 6.10 -6.15 13.66
N LEU A 127 6.70 -5.77 12.54
CA LEU A 127 7.41 -6.61 11.60
C LEU A 127 8.87 -6.14 11.52
N LEU A 128 9.82 -7.06 11.54
CA LEU A 128 11.22 -6.75 11.22
C LEU A 128 11.33 -6.58 9.69
N VAL A 129 12.01 -5.53 9.23
CA VAL A 129 12.15 -5.29 7.78
C VAL A 129 12.89 -6.46 7.10
N ALA A 130 13.87 -7.06 7.77
CA ALA A 130 14.53 -8.26 7.27
C ALA A 130 13.58 -9.42 6.95
N ASP A 131 12.45 -9.56 7.66
CA ASP A 131 11.48 -10.63 7.41
C ASP A 131 10.64 -10.39 6.14
N LEU A 132 10.68 -9.17 5.58
CA LEU A 132 10.02 -8.79 4.33
C LEU A 132 10.93 -8.94 3.10
N LEU A 133 12.22 -9.18 3.32
CA LEU A 133 13.24 -9.25 2.28
C LEU A 133 13.69 -10.72 2.06
N PRO A 134 14.05 -11.11 0.82
CA PRO A 134 14.53 -12.45 0.50
C PRO A 134 15.97 -12.73 0.95
#